data_AF-X1A1U9-F1
#
_entry.id   AF-X1A1U9-F1
#
_cell.length_a   1.000
_cell.length_b   1.000
_cell.length_c   1.000
_cell.angle_alpha   90.00
_cell.angle_beta   90.00
_cell.angle_gamma   90.00
#
_symmetry.space_group_name_H-M   'P 1'
#
loop_
_entity.id
_entity.type
_entity.pdbx_description
1 polymer ?
#
loop_
_entity_poly.entity_id
_entity_poly.type
_entity_poly.pdbx_seq_one_letter_code
_entity_poly.pdbx_strand_id
1 'polypeptide(L)' 'MKKQTNRITAIYVRVSSSKQSTRSQLPDLKRWVEAQPKQHPAVKWYVDKASGKTMDRPKWNKLQAAIDNNQISRLV' A
#
# COMPACT_ATOMS: atom_id res chain seq x y z
N MET A 1 -3.53 -10.43 27.66
CA MET A 1 -3.79 -11.06 26.34
C MET A 1 -2.82 -10.45 25.33
N LYS A 2 -1.86 -11.22 24.81
CA LYS A 2 -0.93 -10.72 23.79
C LYS A 2 -1.72 -10.61 22.47
N LYS A 3 -2.13 -9.40 22.07
CA LYS A 3 -2.68 -9.18 20.72
C LYS A 3 -1.61 -9.62 19.74
N GLN A 4 -1.87 -10.71 19.03
CA GLN A 4 -1.03 -11.15 17.92
C GLN A 4 -1.12 -10.05 16.88
N THR A 5 -0.13 -9.15 16.87
CA THR A 5 -0.05 -8.07 15.90
C THR A 5 0.23 -8.71 14.56
N ASN A 6 -0.83 -8.94 13.78
CA ASN A 6 -0.70 -9.28 12.38
C ASN A 6 0.16 -8.16 11.75
N ARG A 7 1.44 -8.46 11.50
CA ARG A 7 2.41 -7.51 10.96
C ARG A 7 2.18 -7.33 9.46
N ILE A 8 1.01 -6.82 9.09
CA ILE A 8 0.66 -6.57 7.69
C ILE A 8 1.22 -5.19 7.32
N THR A 9 2.08 -5.18 6.31
CA THR A 9 2.52 -3.95 5.65
C THR A 9 1.56 -3.64 4.51
N ALA A 10 0.88 -2.50 4.57
CA ALA A 10 0.15 -1.96 3.43
C ALA A 10 1.10 -1.18 2.54
N ILE A 11 0.97 -1.33 1.22
CA ILE A 11 1.66 -0.51 0.23
C ILE A 11 0.61 0.21 -0.60
N TYR A 12 0.63 1.53 -0.56
CA TYR A 12 -0.31 2.36 -1.31
C TYR A 12 0.37 3.03 -2.50
N VAL A 13 -0.20 2.84 -3.69
CA VAL A 13 0.32 3.42 -4.93
C VAL A 13 -0.79 4.15 -5.65
N ARG A 14 -0.53 5.39 -6.09
CA ARG A 14 -1.45 6.19 -6.91
C ARG A 14 -0.81 6.57 -8.24
N VAL A 15 -1.51 6.31 -9.34
CA VAL A 15 -1.09 6.74 -10.69
C VAL A 15 -2.13 7.67 -11.32
N SER A 16 -1.68 8.80 -11.89
CA SER A 16 -2.56 9.86 -12.43
C SER A 16 -2.96 9.72 -13.90
N SER A 17 -2.27 8.91 -14.70
CA SER A 17 -2.50 8.77 -16.15
C SER A 17 -1.80 7.51 -16.70
N SER A 18 -2.33 6.94 -17.79
CA SER A 18 -1.67 5.85 -18.54
C SER A 18 -0.77 6.33 -19.68
N LYS A 19 -0.60 7.66 -19.89
CA LYS A 19 0.28 8.21 -20.92
C LYS A 19 1.46 8.94 -20.26
N GLN A 20 2.63 8.32 -20.40
CA GLN A 20 3.99 8.83 -20.19
C GLN A 20 4.24 9.69 -18.93
N SER A 21 4.75 9.03 -17.90
CA SER A 21 5.62 9.50 -16.80
C SER A 21 5.17 8.72 -15.56
N THR A 22 5.92 7.77 -15.01
CA THR A 22 7.35 7.52 -14.97
C THR A 22 7.53 6.01 -14.83
N ARG A 23 8.73 5.53 -15.18
CA ARG A 23 9.21 4.18 -14.90
C ARG A 23 8.73 3.72 -13.52
N SER A 24 8.04 2.60 -13.54
CA SER A 24 6.96 2.23 -12.64
C SER A 24 7.40 2.08 -11.18
N GLN A 25 6.79 2.85 -10.28
CA GLN A 25 6.93 2.75 -8.82
C GLN A 25 6.62 1.33 -8.29
N LEU A 26 5.77 0.59 -9.01
CA LEU A 26 5.35 -0.76 -8.65
C LEU A 26 6.52 -1.77 -8.63
N PRO A 27 7.31 -1.95 -9.71
CA PRO A 27 8.52 -2.77 -9.66
C PRO A 27 9.52 -2.41 -8.56
N ASP A 28 9.76 -1.12 -8.30
CA ASP A 28 10.74 -0.72 -7.29
C ASP A 28 10.25 -1.02 -5.88
N LEU A 29 8.97 -0.74 -5.59
CA LEU A 29 8.34 -1.11 -4.32
C LEU A 29 8.28 -2.65 -4.16
N LYS A 30 8.04 -3.40 -5.24
CA LYS A 30 8.05 -4.88 -5.19
C LYS A 30 9.43 -5.39 -4.81
N ARG A 31 10.47 -4.93 -5.48
CA ARG A 31 11.87 -5.28 -5.17
C ARG A 31 12.24 -4.91 -3.73
N TRP A 32 11.79 -3.75 -3.25
CA TRP A 32 12.05 -3.30 -1.88
C TRP A 32 11.43 -4.23 -0.82
N VAL A 33 10.21 -4.72 -1.06
CA VAL A 33 9.55 -5.72 -0.20
C VAL A 33 10.27 -7.06 -0.26
N GLU A 34 10.55 -7.53 -1.48
CA GLU A 34 11.18 -8.82 -1.74
C GLU A 34 12.59 -8.91 -1.16
N ALA A 35 13.31 -7.79 -1.08
CA ALA A 35 14.61 -7.70 -0.42
C ALA A 35 14.53 -7.88 1.12
N GLN A 36 13.34 -7.76 1.72
CA GLN A 36 13.16 -7.71 3.18
C GLN A 36 12.02 -8.63 3.69
N PRO A 37 12.01 -9.93 3.33
CA PRO A 37 10.88 -10.82 3.60
C PRO A 37 10.61 -11.04 5.09
N LYS A 38 11.65 -11.00 5.93
CA LYS A 38 11.52 -11.11 7.40
C LYS A 38 10.86 -9.89 8.03
N GLN A 39 11.00 -8.71 7.42
CA GLN A 39 10.42 -7.45 7.91
C GLN A 39 8.99 -7.25 7.40
N HIS A 40 8.66 -7.87 6.27
CA HIS A 40 7.37 -7.79 5.60
C HIS A 40 6.77 -9.18 5.39
N PRO A 41 6.45 -9.92 6.47
CA PRO A 41 5.94 -11.28 6.36
C PRO A 41 4.57 -11.36 5.68
N ALA A 42 3.81 -10.25 5.68
CA ALA A 42 2.57 -10.11 4.95
C ALA A 42 2.49 -8.70 4.34
N VAL A 43 2.25 -8.61 3.04
CA VAL A 43 2.13 -7.35 2.30
C VAL A 43 0.81 -7.27 1.57
N LYS A 44 0.13 -6.13 1.67
CA LYS A 44 -1.14 -5.85 1.00
C LYS A 44 -1.04 -4.60 0.14
N TRP A 45 -1.33 -4.73 -1.14
CA TRP A 45 -1.22 -3.65 -2.12
C TRP A 45 -2.55 -2.93 -2.33
N TYR A 46 -2.50 -1.60 -2.30
CA TYR A 46 -3.63 -0.70 -2.52
C TYR A 46 -3.26 0.24 -3.68
N VAL A 47 -3.79 -0.04 -4.88
CA VAL A 47 -3.39 0.70 -6.10
C VAL A 47 -4.57 1.47 -6.67
N ASP A 48 -4.49 2.80 -6.66
CA ASP A 48 -5.49 3.69 -7.25
C ASP A 48 -5.01 4.30 -8.57
N LYS A 49 -5.90 4.33 -9.56
CA LYS A 49 -5.75 5.15 -10.78
C LYS A 49 -6.63 6.38 -10.62
N ALA A 50 -6.07 7.46 -10.11
CA ALA A 50 -6.82 8.66 -9.76
C ALA A 50 -5.98 9.94 -9.98
N SER A 51 -6.66 11.00 -10.41
CA SER A 51 -6.06 12.34 -10.43
C SER A 51 -5.66 12.77 -9.01
N GLY A 52 -4.65 13.64 -8.90
CA GLY A 52 -4.26 14.22 -7.62
C GLY A 52 -5.25 15.26 -7.08
N LYS A 53 -6.27 15.63 -7.86
CA LYS A 53 -7.20 16.74 -7.54
C LYS A 53 -8.26 16.37 -6.50
N THR A 54 -8.44 15.08 -6.23
CA THR A 54 -9.40 14.58 -5.25
C THR A 54 -8.77 13.53 -4.34
N MET A 55 -9.29 13.47 -3.12
CA MET A 55 -9.00 12.43 -2.12
C MET A 55 -10.02 11.29 -2.16
N ASP A 56 -11.07 11.38 -2.97
CA ASP A 56 -11.97 10.26 -3.21
C ASP A 56 -11.25 9.19 -4.03
N ARG A 57 -10.68 8.23 -3.30
CA ARG A 57 -9.74 7.23 -3.80
C ARG A 57 -10.15 5.87 -3.26
N PRO A 58 -10.75 5.00 -4.08
CA PRO A 58 -11.36 3.77 -3.59
C PRO A 58 -10.42 2.84 -2.83
N LYS A 59 -9.15 2.72 -3.22
CA LYS A 59 -8.20 1.87 -2.47
C LYS A 59 -7.65 2.58 -1.24
N TRP A 60 -7.46 3.90 -1.28
CA TRP A 60 -7.16 4.68 -0.08
C TRP A 60 -8.24 4.51 0.99
N ASN A 61 -9.52 4.62 0.63
CA ASN A 61 -10.62 4.45 1.59
C ASN A 61 -10.63 3.03 2.20
N LYS A 62 -10.32 2.01 1.41
CA LYS A 62 -10.17 0.62 1.89
C LYS A 62 -8.95 0.43 2.80
N LEU A 63 -7.87 1.16 2.54
CA LEU A 63 -6.69 1.16 3.40
C LEU A 63 -7.00 1.83 4.73
N GLN A 64 -7.66 2.99 4.70
CA GLN A 64 -8.05 3.72 5.91
C GLN A 64 -8.89 2.82 6.82
N ALA A 65 -9.93 2.17 6.28
CA ALA A 65 -10.73 1.22 7.04
C ALA A 65 -9.90 0.04 7.62
N ALA A 66 -8.87 -0.43 6.90
CA ALA A 66 -7.99 -1.50 7.41
C ALA A 66 -7.07 -1.01 8.53
N ILE A 67 -6.60 0.24 8.46
CA ILE A 67 -5.84 0.90 9.54
C ILE A 67 -6.75 1.06 10.77
N ASP A 68 -7.96 1.58 10.59
CA ASP A 68 -8.91 1.84 11.68
C ASP A 68 -9.29 0.54 12.40
N ASN A 69 -9.37 -0.57 11.66
CA ASN A 69 -9.60 -1.92 12.20
C ASN A 69 -8.35 -2.58 12.79
N ASN A 70 -7.24 -1.86 12.97
CA ASN A 70 -5.95 -2.36 13.46
C ASN A 70 -5.39 -3.56 12.66
N GLN A 71 -5.73 -3.67 11.37
CA GLN A 71 -5.27 -4.76 10.51
C GLN A 71 -3.90 -4.47 9.89
N ILE A 72 -3.51 -3.19 9.82
CA ILE A 72 -2.26 -2.73 9.20
C ILE A 72 -1.29 -2.26 10.28
N SER A 73 -0.07 -2.80 10.29
CA SER A 73 0.98 -2.40 11.24
C SER A 73 1.95 -1.37 10.67
N ARG A 74 2.02 -1.25 9.34
CA ARG A 74 2.94 -0.36 8.62
C ARG A 74 2.30 0.04 7.30
N LEU A 75 2.37 1.32 6.96
CA LEU A 75 1.99 1.84 5.65
C LEU A 75 3.25 2.32 4.92
N VAL A 76 3.35 2.00 3.64
CA VAL A 76 4.41 2.39 2.70
C VAL A 76 3.79 3.03 1.47
#